data_AF-A0A5C3PZ34-F1
#
_entry.id   AF-A0A5C3PZ34-F1
#
_cell.length_a   1.000
_cell.length_b   1.000
_cell.length_c   1.000
_cell.angle_alpha   90.00
_cell.angle_beta   90.00
_cell.angle_gamma   90.00
#
_symmetry.space_group_name_H-M   'P 1'
#
loop_
_entity.id
_entity.type
_entity.pdbx_description
1 polymer ?
#
loop_
_entity_poly.entity_id
_entity_poly.type
_entity_poly.pdbx_seq_one_letter_code
_entity_poly.pdbx_strand_id
1 'polypeptide(L)'
;MTKNRTPLNKKRKATTGSEAHHCTFCGKEDKENLRNCSLCKSVRYCDRQCQLADYKARHKQECVDFVHPPLTRAFMTEPINDEQYPQRPVFARGHRQGVGCWVSVDGEFDCSLKPLAEPMNLTTPEDYHATMARRMALAPGPEVVLIGEKSKAFTRNLLTLSILVQNRRKDDMKVLVFGSRIQLVSLASTKDAFVKGRPEVDKFHTFQDGGEAMAVMSVADDPWEKRPRLQVKNFSGTDIKGNAPPPPSVHDASKGIVSLNPGEYVIYRTQFRVGDDDRIATDFEALGRLCGLSIPFKLWEQGSDPLLLDNMLSQHIHNDGHSPQGIVATIDRPALYEFYADYIERGEEAFIESHFGKERVEALRRQSQRMERMGTRTMQTIERTGEIDLLIAGLRSSGLQDAADRFESLRARAA
;
A
#
# COMPACT_ATOMS: atom_id res chain seq x y z
N MET A 1 -4.05 43.25 -45.31
CA MET A 1 -3.74 41.83 -45.08
C MET A 1 -2.80 41.73 -43.89
N THR A 2 -3.34 41.74 -42.66
CA THR A 2 -3.47 40.55 -41.76
C THR A 2 -2.10 40.05 -41.28
N LYS A 3 -1.57 40.57 -40.16
CA LYS A 3 -1.74 40.07 -38.77
C LYS A 3 -1.49 38.56 -38.63
N ASN A 4 -0.40 38.19 -37.95
CA ASN A 4 -0.42 37.36 -36.73
C ASN A 4 1.01 37.02 -36.29
N ARG A 5 1.59 37.87 -35.42
CA ARG A 5 2.62 37.45 -34.47
C ARG A 5 1.91 37.14 -33.17
N THR A 6 1.79 35.86 -32.86
CA THR A 6 1.16 35.35 -31.63
C THR A 6 1.98 35.82 -30.41
N PRO A 7 1.38 36.52 -29.43
CA PRO A 7 2.09 36.93 -28.23
C PRO A 7 2.27 35.76 -27.26
N LEU A 8 3.39 35.81 -26.54
CA LEU A 8 3.71 35.01 -25.36
C LEU A 8 2.45 34.72 -24.52
N ASN A 9 2.11 33.44 -24.41
CA ASN A 9 1.02 33.01 -23.57
C ASN A 9 1.40 33.27 -22.10
N LYS A 10 0.67 34.22 -21.49
CA LYS A 10 0.74 34.55 -20.07
C LYS A 10 0.72 33.26 -19.27
N LYS A 11 1.72 33.08 -18.39
CA LYS A 11 1.62 32.17 -17.24
C LYS A 11 0.27 32.43 -16.58
N ARG A 12 -0.68 31.51 -16.74
CA ARG A 12 -1.85 31.43 -15.87
C ARG A 12 -1.26 31.27 -14.48
N LYS A 13 -1.31 32.34 -13.68
CA LYS A 13 -1.19 32.23 -12.22
C LYS A 13 -2.18 31.13 -11.86
N ALA A 14 -1.66 29.97 -11.45
CA ALA A 14 -2.44 29.01 -10.71
C ALA A 14 -2.94 29.78 -9.48
N THR A 15 -4.17 30.26 -9.55
CA THR A 15 -4.92 30.67 -8.38
C THR A 15 -5.01 29.42 -7.54
N THR A 16 -4.15 29.33 -6.53
CA THR A 16 -4.34 28.49 -5.37
C THR A 16 -5.63 28.93 -4.71
N GLY A 17 -6.77 28.49 -5.24
CA GLY A 17 -8.01 28.51 -4.49
C GLY A 17 -7.80 27.56 -3.32
N SER A 18 -7.75 28.09 -2.10
CA SER A 18 -8.02 27.24 -0.95
C SER A 18 -9.41 26.67 -1.18
N GLU A 19 -9.51 25.34 -1.26
CA GLU A 19 -10.81 24.67 -1.19
C GLU A 19 -11.50 25.20 0.07
N ALA A 20 -12.60 25.94 -0.11
CA ALA A 20 -13.36 26.43 1.02
C ALA A 20 -13.77 25.20 1.85
N HIS A 21 -13.44 25.21 3.13
CA HIS A 21 -13.80 24.11 4.02
C HIS A 21 -15.15 24.43 4.67
N HIS A 22 -16.00 23.43 4.85
CA HIS A 22 -17.33 23.61 5.44
C HIS A 22 -17.35 23.14 6.89
N CYS A 23 -18.08 23.88 7.73
CA CYS A 23 -18.43 23.41 9.06
C CYS A 23 -19.33 22.18 8.98
N THR A 24 -18.93 21.08 9.61
CA THR A 24 -19.65 19.80 9.64
C THR A 24 -21.04 19.90 10.27
N PHE A 25 -21.29 20.92 11.10
CA PHE A 25 -22.59 21.13 11.74
C PHE A 25 -23.51 22.07 10.95
N CYS A 26 -23.05 23.31 10.68
CA CYS A 26 -23.91 24.36 10.11
C CYS A 26 -23.72 24.58 8.60
N GLY A 27 -22.79 23.86 7.97
CA GLY A 27 -22.52 23.93 6.53
C GLY A 27 -21.87 25.22 6.03
N LYS A 28 -21.61 26.20 6.91
CA LYS A 28 -20.97 27.46 6.51
C LYS A 28 -19.56 27.21 5.98
N GLU A 29 -19.27 27.82 4.84
CA GLU A 29 -17.94 27.89 4.27
C GLU A 29 -17.06 28.86 5.06
N ASP A 30 -15.87 28.41 5.42
CA ASP A 30 -14.80 29.24 5.94
C ASP A 30 -13.50 28.84 5.23
N LYS A 31 -12.81 29.83 4.70
CA LYS A 31 -11.61 29.63 3.90
C LYS A 31 -10.35 29.42 4.74
N GLU A 32 -10.37 29.72 6.05
CA GLU A 32 -9.13 29.73 6.85
C GLU A 32 -9.25 29.22 8.29
N ASN A 33 -10.40 29.32 8.99
CA ASN A 33 -10.41 29.25 10.46
C ASN A 33 -11.22 28.10 11.11
N LEU A 34 -11.57 27.05 10.36
CA LEU A 34 -12.29 25.92 10.97
C LEU A 34 -11.41 25.12 11.93
N ARG A 35 -11.95 24.82 13.11
CA ARG A 35 -11.30 24.01 14.14
C ARG A 35 -11.64 22.54 13.94
N ASN A 36 -10.62 21.69 13.92
CA ASN A 36 -10.83 20.25 13.89
C ASN A 36 -11.19 19.71 15.27
N CYS A 37 -11.94 18.60 15.31
CA CYS A 37 -11.98 17.78 16.53
C CYS A 37 -10.55 17.28 16.86
N SER A 38 -10.10 17.54 18.09
CA SER A 38 -8.72 17.24 18.52
C SER A 38 -8.38 15.75 18.51
N LEU A 39 -9.38 14.88 18.69
CA LEU A 39 -9.20 13.43 18.70
C LEU A 39 -9.30 12.84 17.29
N CYS A 40 -10.45 12.90 16.63
CA CYS A 40 -10.59 12.22 15.33
C CYS A 40 -9.92 12.95 14.17
N LYS A 41 -9.81 14.29 14.24
CA LYS A 41 -9.38 15.15 13.13
C LYS A 41 -10.18 14.94 11.83
N SER A 42 -11.36 14.32 11.90
CA SER A 42 -12.21 13.97 10.76
C SER A 42 -13.35 14.97 10.47
N VAL A 43 -13.53 15.97 11.34
CA VAL A 43 -14.62 16.95 11.28
C VAL A 43 -14.08 18.34 11.61
N ARG A 44 -14.79 19.37 11.14
CA ARG A 44 -14.40 20.78 11.21
C ARG A 44 -15.56 21.64 11.68
N TYR A 45 -15.28 22.62 12.54
CA TYR A 45 -16.31 23.48 13.12
C TYR A 45 -15.91 24.96 13.07
N CYS A 46 -16.89 25.84 12.85
CA CYS A 46 -16.67 27.29 12.98
C CYS A 46 -16.20 27.64 14.39
N ASP A 47 -16.83 27.03 15.39
CA ASP A 47 -16.64 27.35 16.80
C ASP A 47 -17.02 26.18 17.72
N ARG A 48 -16.88 26.41 19.02
CA ARG A 48 -17.24 25.46 20.07
C ARG A 48 -18.74 25.18 20.14
N GLN A 49 -19.61 26.11 19.74
CA GLN A 49 -21.06 25.90 19.78
C GLN A 49 -21.47 24.85 18.73
N CYS A 50 -20.97 25.01 17.50
CA CYS A 50 -21.16 24.02 16.43
C CYS A 50 -20.61 22.64 16.83
N GLN A 51 -19.42 22.61 17.43
CA GLN A 51 -18.82 21.35 17.91
C GLN A 51 -19.69 20.67 18.98
N LEU A 52 -20.17 21.40 20.00
CA LEU A 52 -20.97 20.82 21.08
C LEU A 52 -22.34 20.35 20.58
N ALA A 53 -22.94 21.06 19.64
CA ALA A 53 -24.21 20.67 19.04
C ALA A 53 -24.08 19.37 18.24
N ASP A 54 -23.07 19.28 17.36
CA ASP A 54 -22.80 18.08 16.56
C ASP A 54 -22.37 16.89 17.42
N TYR A 55 -21.57 17.13 18.47
CA TYR A 55 -21.16 16.10 19.44
C TYR A 55 -22.35 15.44 20.12
N LYS A 56 -23.37 16.23 20.51
CA LYS A 56 -24.61 15.70 21.10
C LYS A 56 -25.49 14.99 20.08
N ALA A 57 -25.52 15.48 18.83
CA ALA A 57 -26.38 14.96 17.80
C ALA A 57 -25.89 13.60 17.26
N ARG A 58 -24.60 13.47 16.93
CA ARG A 58 -24.05 12.30 16.25
C ARG A 58 -22.56 12.06 16.45
N HIS A 59 -21.75 13.13 16.51
CA HIS A 59 -20.30 13.02 16.38
C HIS A 59 -19.65 12.25 17.54
N LYS A 60 -20.25 12.25 18.73
CA LYS A 60 -19.77 11.44 19.86
C LYS A 60 -19.61 9.96 19.48
N GLN A 61 -20.60 9.39 18.79
CA GLN A 61 -20.60 7.98 18.41
C GLN A 61 -19.65 7.76 17.22
N GLU A 62 -19.75 8.58 16.17
CA GLU A 62 -18.88 8.50 14.98
C GLU A 62 -17.38 8.59 15.33
N CYS A 63 -17.05 9.43 16.33
CA CYS A 63 -15.69 9.61 16.80
C CYS A 63 -15.14 8.37 17.51
N VAL A 64 -15.97 7.73 18.36
CA VAL A 64 -15.60 6.53 19.13
C VAL A 64 -15.55 5.29 18.25
N ASP A 65 -16.41 5.20 17.24
CA ASP A 65 -16.53 4.03 16.35
C ASP A 65 -15.61 4.10 15.13
N PHE A 66 -14.72 5.09 15.07
CA PHE A 66 -13.75 5.25 13.98
C PHE A 66 -14.44 5.21 12.60
N VAL A 67 -15.55 5.94 12.46
CA VAL A 67 -16.32 5.96 11.21
C VAL A 67 -15.49 6.57 10.08
N HIS A 68 -14.97 7.78 10.30
CA HIS A 68 -14.17 8.50 9.31
C HIS A 68 -12.70 8.61 9.75
N PRO A 69 -11.73 8.45 8.84
CA PRO A 69 -10.32 8.72 9.12
C PRO A 69 -10.05 10.22 9.31
N PRO A 70 -8.86 10.61 9.80
CA PRO A 70 -8.41 12.00 9.80
C PRO A 70 -8.50 12.65 8.42
N LEU A 71 -8.92 13.91 8.35
CA LEU A 71 -8.87 14.70 7.10
C LEU A 71 -7.42 14.99 6.73
N THR A 72 -6.89 14.30 5.72
CA THR A 72 -5.51 14.47 5.27
C THR A 72 -5.34 14.12 3.81
N ARG A 73 -4.48 14.88 3.12
CA ARG A 73 -4.19 14.64 1.70
C ARG A 73 -3.46 13.32 1.44
N ALA A 74 -2.82 12.75 2.46
CA ALA A 74 -2.13 11.47 2.36
C ALA A 74 -3.06 10.24 2.39
N PHE A 75 -4.34 10.42 2.75
CA PHE A 75 -5.33 9.33 2.91
C PHE A 75 -6.74 9.81 2.57
N MET A 76 -6.96 10.22 1.32
CA MET A 76 -8.21 10.84 0.87
C MET A 76 -9.25 9.77 0.50
N THR A 77 -10.23 9.57 1.38
CA THR A 77 -11.25 8.53 1.26
C THR A 77 -12.53 8.98 0.56
N GLU A 78 -12.61 10.25 0.20
CA GLU A 78 -13.71 10.79 -0.59
C GLU A 78 -13.17 11.32 -1.91
N PRO A 79 -13.96 11.26 -3.00
CA PRO A 79 -13.59 11.84 -4.28
C PRO A 79 -13.38 13.35 -4.16
N ILE A 80 -12.51 13.91 -4.99
CA ILE A 80 -12.15 15.33 -4.97
C ILE A 80 -12.48 15.96 -6.31
N ASN A 81 -13.04 17.17 -6.27
CA ASN A 81 -13.48 17.88 -7.47
C ASN A 81 -14.47 17.04 -8.29
N ASP A 82 -14.16 16.80 -9.56
CA ASP A 82 -14.99 16.06 -10.51
C ASP A 82 -14.61 14.56 -10.56
N GLU A 83 -13.76 14.06 -9.64
CA GLU A 83 -13.45 12.63 -9.55
C GLU A 83 -14.69 11.85 -9.10
N GLN A 84 -14.95 10.70 -9.74
CA GLN A 84 -16.05 9.82 -9.36
C GLN A 84 -15.69 8.92 -8.16
N TYR A 85 -14.41 8.57 -8.03
CA TYR A 85 -13.93 7.57 -7.09
C TYR A 85 -12.89 8.17 -6.13
N PRO A 86 -12.82 7.68 -4.88
CA PRO A 86 -11.82 8.15 -3.93
C PRO A 86 -10.42 7.68 -4.33
N GLN A 87 -9.41 8.53 -4.08
CA GLN A 87 -8.01 8.16 -4.32
C GLN A 87 -7.51 7.08 -3.35
N ARG A 88 -8.13 6.94 -2.18
CA ARG A 88 -7.86 5.92 -1.16
C ARG A 88 -9.17 5.28 -0.67
N PRO A 89 -9.80 4.40 -1.47
CA PRO A 89 -10.97 3.65 -1.01
C PRO A 89 -10.62 2.83 0.25
N VAL A 90 -11.53 2.80 1.21
CA VAL A 90 -11.34 2.00 2.44
C VAL A 90 -11.96 0.64 2.25
N PHE A 91 -11.13 -0.40 2.29
CA PHE A 91 -11.58 -1.80 2.19
C PHE A 91 -11.49 -2.56 3.50
N ALA A 92 -10.89 -1.98 4.53
CA ALA A 92 -10.93 -2.54 5.87
C ALA A 92 -10.85 -1.42 6.91
N ARG A 93 -11.54 -1.59 8.03
CA ARG A 93 -11.39 -0.74 9.20
C ARG A 93 -11.62 -1.53 10.47
N GLY A 94 -11.07 -1.04 11.57
CA GLY A 94 -11.25 -1.66 12.87
C GLY A 94 -10.71 -0.78 13.98
N HIS A 95 -11.13 -1.06 15.21
CA HIS A 95 -10.59 -0.36 16.37
C HIS A 95 -10.57 -1.26 17.60
N ARG A 96 -9.67 -0.96 18.53
CA ARG A 96 -9.53 -1.63 19.81
C ARG A 96 -8.93 -0.67 20.83
N GLN A 97 -9.51 -0.62 22.03
CA GLN A 97 -9.01 0.18 23.16
C GLN A 97 -8.70 1.64 22.78
N GLY A 98 -9.58 2.28 21.99
CA GLY A 98 -9.41 3.68 21.57
C GLY A 98 -8.30 3.93 20.55
N VAL A 99 -7.76 2.89 19.91
CA VAL A 99 -6.89 2.99 18.73
C VAL A 99 -7.62 2.35 17.55
N GLY A 100 -7.59 2.97 16.39
CA GLY A 100 -8.25 2.45 15.20
C GLY A 100 -7.45 2.62 13.94
N CYS A 101 -7.89 1.94 12.90
CA CYS A 101 -7.19 1.91 11.62
C CYS A 101 -8.15 1.84 10.43
N TRP A 102 -7.64 2.27 9.28
CA TRP A 102 -8.27 2.16 7.97
C TRP A 102 -7.24 1.66 6.97
N VAL A 103 -7.66 0.81 6.06
CA VAL A 103 -6.82 0.13 5.08
C VAL A 103 -7.34 0.42 3.68
N SER A 104 -6.45 0.91 2.84
CA SER A 104 -6.66 1.17 1.42
C SER A 104 -5.60 0.42 0.61
N VAL A 105 -5.86 0.22 -0.67
CA VAL A 105 -4.82 -0.15 -1.64
C VAL A 105 -3.87 1.01 -1.90
N ASP A 106 -2.63 0.67 -2.21
CA ASP A 106 -1.58 1.58 -2.71
C ASP A 106 -0.72 0.88 -3.77
N GLY A 107 -1.37 0.02 -4.56
CA GLY A 107 -0.83 -0.73 -5.68
C GLY A 107 -0.71 0.10 -6.96
N GLU A 108 -0.57 -0.61 -8.08
CA GLU A 108 -0.53 0.03 -9.40
C GLU A 108 -1.93 0.41 -9.87
N PHE A 109 -2.01 1.41 -10.74
CA PHE A 109 -3.29 1.91 -11.25
C PHE A 109 -3.99 0.91 -12.19
N ASP A 110 -3.26 -0.08 -12.70
CA ASP A 110 -3.78 -1.21 -13.47
C ASP A 110 -4.20 -2.39 -12.58
N CYS A 111 -4.19 -2.20 -11.26
CA CYS A 111 -4.50 -3.19 -10.23
C CYS A 111 -3.49 -4.35 -10.13
N SER A 112 -2.43 -4.36 -10.94
CA SER A 112 -1.47 -5.47 -10.91
C SER A 112 -0.64 -5.47 -9.63
N LEU A 113 -0.34 -6.66 -9.13
CA LEU A 113 0.57 -6.81 -8.01
C LEU A 113 2.01 -6.46 -8.43
N LYS A 114 2.79 -5.94 -7.49
CA LYS A 114 4.18 -5.55 -7.80
C LYS A 114 5.14 -6.73 -7.73
N PRO A 115 6.20 -6.74 -8.54
CA PRO A 115 7.32 -7.64 -8.34
C PRO A 115 8.28 -7.09 -7.27
N LEU A 116 9.01 -7.98 -6.59
CA LEU A 116 10.02 -7.65 -5.58
C LEU A 116 11.25 -6.94 -6.18
N ALA A 117 11.55 -7.22 -7.45
CA ALA A 117 12.60 -6.59 -8.22
C ALA A 117 12.40 -5.07 -8.28
N GLU A 118 11.17 -4.59 -8.26
CA GLU A 118 10.86 -3.17 -8.24
C GLU A 118 11.00 -2.55 -6.82
N PRO A 119 11.44 -1.29 -6.73
CA PRO A 119 11.42 -0.57 -5.47
C PRO A 119 9.97 -0.33 -5.02
N MET A 120 9.73 -0.25 -3.71
CA MET A 120 8.40 0.09 -3.19
C MET A 120 7.88 1.44 -3.69
N ASN A 121 8.81 2.37 -3.92
CA ASN A 121 8.54 3.71 -4.44
C ASN A 121 9.26 3.86 -5.77
N LEU A 122 8.64 3.37 -6.83
CA LEU A 122 9.06 3.72 -8.18
C LEU A 122 8.34 5.02 -8.55
N THR A 123 9.02 6.16 -8.40
CA THR A 123 8.49 7.44 -8.89
C THR A 123 9.07 7.79 -10.25
N THR A 124 10.32 7.38 -10.52
CA THR A 124 10.98 7.58 -11.81
C THR A 124 11.85 6.38 -12.20
N PRO A 125 12.26 6.24 -13.48
CA PRO A 125 13.22 5.22 -13.91
C PRO A 125 14.57 5.28 -13.17
N GLU A 126 14.99 6.48 -12.76
CA GLU A 126 16.21 6.67 -11.97
C GLU A 126 16.15 5.96 -10.61
N ASP A 127 14.95 5.83 -10.01
CA ASP A 127 14.76 5.10 -8.76
C ASP A 127 15.06 3.60 -8.92
N TYR A 128 14.71 3.01 -10.07
CA TYR A 128 15.03 1.61 -10.38
C TYR A 128 16.53 1.41 -10.49
N HIS A 129 17.20 2.26 -11.26
CA HIS A 129 18.66 2.20 -11.44
C HIS A 129 19.40 2.40 -10.12
N ALA A 130 18.98 3.38 -9.32
CA ALA A 130 19.56 3.63 -8.00
C ALA A 130 19.35 2.44 -7.04
N THR A 131 18.17 1.82 -7.08
CA THR A 131 17.87 0.62 -6.26
C THR A 131 18.73 -0.56 -6.68
N MET A 132 18.85 -0.81 -7.98
CA MET A 132 19.69 -1.89 -8.49
C MET A 132 21.17 -1.63 -8.16
N ALA A 133 21.66 -0.41 -8.34
CA ALA A 133 23.02 -0.03 -7.96
C ALA A 133 23.28 -0.25 -6.46
N ARG A 134 22.33 0.10 -5.58
CA ARG A 134 22.43 -0.20 -4.14
C ARG A 134 22.50 -1.70 -3.87
N ARG A 135 21.63 -2.51 -4.50
CA ARG A 135 21.65 -3.97 -4.33
C ARG A 135 22.97 -4.59 -4.81
N MET A 136 23.49 -4.12 -5.95
CA MET A 136 24.80 -4.52 -6.48
C MET A 136 25.98 -4.07 -5.61
N ALA A 137 25.80 -3.06 -4.77
CA ALA A 137 26.80 -2.66 -3.77
C ALA A 137 26.75 -3.50 -2.49
N LEU A 138 25.67 -4.25 -2.24
CA LEU A 138 25.50 -5.09 -1.05
C LEU A 138 26.09 -6.50 -1.21
N ALA A 139 26.23 -6.99 -2.44
CA ALA A 139 26.78 -8.32 -2.74
C ALA A 139 27.35 -8.39 -4.17
N PRO A 140 28.26 -9.34 -4.46
CA PRO A 140 28.72 -9.61 -5.83
C PRO A 140 27.56 -9.90 -6.78
N GLY A 141 27.66 -9.47 -8.04
CA GLY A 141 26.60 -9.60 -9.05
C GLY A 141 25.94 -10.98 -9.15
N PRO A 142 26.70 -12.10 -9.21
CA PRO A 142 26.11 -13.44 -9.23
C PRO A 142 25.26 -13.77 -8.00
N GLU A 143 25.65 -13.28 -6.82
CA GLU A 143 24.88 -13.48 -5.59
C GLU A 143 23.59 -12.66 -5.62
N VAL A 144 23.63 -11.42 -6.12
CA VAL A 144 22.43 -10.58 -6.28
C VAL A 144 21.39 -11.25 -7.19
N VAL A 145 21.84 -11.85 -8.29
CA VAL A 145 20.97 -12.60 -9.21
C VAL A 145 20.39 -13.83 -8.53
N LEU A 146 21.22 -14.63 -7.86
CA LEU A 146 20.79 -15.85 -7.16
C LEU A 146 19.79 -15.55 -6.03
N ILE A 147 19.96 -14.45 -5.30
CA ILE A 147 18.97 -13.97 -4.32
C ILE A 147 17.65 -13.66 -5.02
N GLY A 148 17.71 -13.00 -6.18
CA GLY A 148 16.53 -12.66 -6.98
C GLY A 148 15.74 -13.88 -7.44
N GLU A 149 16.43 -14.88 -8.01
CA GLU A 149 15.83 -16.14 -8.43
C GLU A 149 15.17 -16.87 -7.27
N LYS A 150 15.91 -17.09 -6.17
CA LYS A 150 15.39 -17.76 -4.96
C LYS A 150 14.18 -17.06 -4.35
N SER A 151 14.09 -15.75 -4.53
CA SER A 151 13.03 -14.91 -3.96
C SER A 151 11.88 -14.64 -4.93
N LYS A 152 11.87 -15.28 -6.11
CA LYS A 152 10.88 -15.05 -7.18
C LYS A 152 10.74 -13.55 -7.47
N ALA A 153 11.87 -12.89 -7.68
CA ALA A 153 11.96 -11.43 -7.67
C ALA A 153 11.07 -10.75 -8.70
N PHE A 154 10.80 -11.40 -9.84
CA PHE A 154 10.06 -10.83 -10.94
C PHE A 154 8.60 -11.28 -11.01
N THR A 155 8.19 -12.24 -10.19
CA THR A 155 6.78 -12.62 -10.04
C THR A 155 5.99 -11.46 -9.44
N ARG A 156 4.87 -11.10 -10.06
CA ARG A 156 3.92 -10.11 -9.52
C ARG A 156 3.14 -10.70 -8.35
N ASN A 157 3.72 -10.58 -7.15
CA ASN A 157 3.19 -11.21 -5.94
C ASN A 157 3.04 -10.26 -4.75
N LEU A 158 3.41 -8.98 -4.87
CA LEU A 158 3.35 -8.03 -3.76
C LEU A 158 2.09 -7.16 -3.81
N LEU A 159 1.17 -7.40 -2.89
CA LEU A 159 0.06 -6.49 -2.58
C LEU A 159 0.59 -5.31 -1.78
N THR A 160 0.30 -4.10 -2.24
CA THR A 160 0.74 -2.87 -1.59
C THR A 160 -0.44 -2.18 -0.93
N LEU A 161 -0.37 -2.00 0.40
CA LEU A 161 -1.43 -1.39 1.19
C LEU A 161 -0.98 -0.07 1.82
N SER A 162 -1.89 0.90 1.85
CA SER A 162 -1.80 2.11 2.67
C SER A 162 -2.63 1.90 3.93
N ILE A 163 -2.00 1.98 5.10
CA ILE A 163 -2.62 1.68 6.40
C ILE A 163 -2.50 2.90 7.30
N LEU A 164 -3.62 3.53 7.63
CA LEU A 164 -3.69 4.62 8.60
C LEU A 164 -4.00 4.06 9.98
N VAL A 165 -3.23 4.44 11.00
CA VAL A 165 -3.47 4.09 12.42
C VAL A 165 -3.56 5.37 13.25
N GLN A 166 -4.59 5.49 14.08
CA GLN A 166 -4.85 6.68 14.90
C GLN A 166 -5.13 6.32 16.36
N ASN A 167 -4.56 7.10 17.28
CA ASN A 167 -4.92 7.07 18.68
C ASN A 167 -6.06 8.08 18.97
N ARG A 168 -7.23 7.63 19.43
CA ARG A 168 -8.35 8.49 19.90
C ARG A 168 -8.67 8.28 21.38
N ARG A 169 -7.72 7.74 22.15
CA ARG A 169 -7.90 7.53 23.59
C ARG A 169 -8.16 8.86 24.30
N LYS A 170 -8.98 8.80 25.35
CA LYS A 170 -9.38 9.98 26.16
C LYS A 170 -8.65 10.08 27.49
N ASP A 171 -7.87 9.06 27.84
CA ASP A 171 -7.11 8.95 29.10
C ASP A 171 -5.66 9.44 28.95
N ASP A 172 -5.37 10.19 27.89
CA ASP A 172 -4.05 10.75 27.56
C ASP A 172 -2.92 9.73 27.33
N MET A 173 -3.24 8.44 27.31
CA MET A 173 -2.25 7.39 27.11
C MET A 173 -1.72 7.37 25.68
N LYS A 174 -0.39 7.38 25.56
CA LYS A 174 0.31 7.15 24.29
C LYS A 174 0.25 5.68 23.91
N VAL A 175 0.39 5.41 22.62
CA VAL A 175 0.49 4.04 22.11
C VAL A 175 1.71 3.92 21.20
N LEU A 176 2.33 2.75 21.19
CA LEU A 176 3.34 2.36 20.20
C LEU A 176 2.70 1.44 19.17
N VAL A 177 2.87 1.76 17.90
CA VAL A 177 2.42 0.98 16.74
C VAL A 177 3.63 0.32 16.08
N PHE A 178 3.52 -0.96 15.74
CA PHE A 178 4.62 -1.76 15.18
C PHE A 178 4.34 -2.11 13.71
N GLY A 179 4.74 -1.23 12.80
CA GLY A 179 4.41 -1.34 11.37
C GLY A 179 4.92 -2.61 10.69
N SER A 180 6.15 -3.04 10.98
CA SER A 180 6.73 -4.28 10.42
C SER A 180 6.07 -5.56 10.91
N ARG A 181 5.25 -5.44 11.95
CA ARG A 181 4.55 -6.56 12.61
C ARG A 181 3.08 -6.65 12.19
N ILE A 182 2.63 -5.82 11.25
CA ILE A 182 1.29 -5.95 10.67
C ILE A 182 1.18 -7.31 9.97
N GLN A 183 0.03 -7.95 10.12
CA GLN A 183 -0.23 -9.28 9.57
C GLN A 183 -1.53 -9.29 8.79
N LEU A 184 -1.53 -9.98 7.65
CA LEU A 184 -2.74 -10.37 6.93
C LEU A 184 -3.25 -11.69 7.48
N VAL A 185 -4.56 -11.85 7.48
CA VAL A 185 -5.26 -13.05 7.94
C VAL A 185 -6.14 -13.59 6.81
N SER A 186 -6.08 -14.89 6.57
CA SER A 186 -6.97 -15.62 5.65
C SER A 186 -7.46 -16.93 6.28
N LEU A 187 -8.38 -17.60 5.62
CA LEU A 187 -8.68 -19.01 5.93
C LEU A 187 -7.45 -19.87 5.60
N ALA A 188 -7.17 -20.88 6.42
CA ALA A 188 -6.08 -21.82 6.13
C ALA A 188 -6.37 -22.66 4.86
N SER A 189 -7.64 -22.88 4.52
CA SER A 189 -8.04 -23.56 3.28
C SER A 189 -7.65 -22.80 2.01
N THR A 190 -7.41 -21.49 2.09
CA THR A 190 -6.95 -20.68 0.95
C THR A 190 -5.42 -20.53 0.91
N LYS A 191 -4.70 -21.13 1.87
CA LYS A 191 -3.23 -21.08 1.99
C LYS A 191 -2.52 -21.41 0.68
N ASP A 192 -2.93 -22.49 0.01
CA ASP A 192 -2.23 -22.99 -1.18
C ASP A 192 -2.21 -21.98 -2.33
N ALA A 193 -3.22 -21.10 -2.40
CA ALA A 193 -3.24 -20.00 -3.37
C ALA A 193 -2.14 -18.97 -3.09
N PHE A 194 -1.83 -18.71 -1.82
CA PHE A 194 -0.80 -17.76 -1.41
C PHE A 194 0.62 -18.34 -1.45
N VAL A 195 0.79 -19.66 -1.34
CA VAL A 195 2.12 -20.30 -1.25
C VAL A 195 2.80 -20.41 -2.62
N LYS A 196 2.06 -20.56 -3.71
CA LYS A 196 2.64 -20.76 -5.06
C LYS A 196 3.57 -19.65 -5.52
N GLY A 197 3.24 -18.40 -5.22
CA GLY A 197 4.07 -17.24 -5.57
C GLY A 197 5.19 -16.93 -4.57
N ARG A 198 5.33 -17.72 -3.50
CA ARG A 198 6.30 -17.45 -2.41
C ARG A 198 7.58 -18.27 -2.54
N PRO A 199 8.71 -17.74 -2.04
CA PRO A 199 9.87 -18.55 -1.72
C PRO A 199 9.63 -19.33 -0.41
N GLU A 200 10.31 -20.46 -0.21
CA GLU A 200 10.17 -21.29 1.01
C GLU A 200 10.50 -20.54 2.31
N VAL A 201 11.26 -19.43 2.21
CA VAL A 201 11.73 -18.62 3.34
C VAL A 201 10.69 -17.66 3.91
N ASP A 202 9.57 -17.44 3.22
CA ASP A 202 8.55 -16.51 3.69
C ASP A 202 7.77 -17.10 4.87
N LYS A 203 7.82 -16.38 6.01
CA LYS A 203 7.18 -16.83 7.26
C LYS A 203 5.66 -16.88 7.11
N PHE A 204 5.12 -18.06 7.37
CA PHE A 204 3.71 -18.36 7.35
C PHE A 204 3.42 -19.26 8.55
N HIS A 205 2.38 -18.94 9.32
CA HIS A 205 1.93 -19.79 10.42
C HIS A 205 0.41 -19.85 10.45
N THR A 206 -0.10 -20.80 11.21
CA THR A 206 -1.54 -21.04 11.34
C THR A 206 -1.99 -20.96 12.79
N PHE A 207 -3.26 -20.62 13.01
CA PHE A 207 -3.88 -20.61 14.34
C PHE A 207 -5.35 -21.02 14.25
N GLN A 208 -5.99 -21.29 15.38
CA GLN A 208 -7.42 -21.63 15.45
C GLN A 208 -8.20 -20.42 15.95
N ASP A 209 -9.28 -20.07 15.26
CA ASP A 209 -10.24 -19.03 15.68
C ASP A 209 -11.66 -19.51 15.44
N GLY A 210 -12.49 -19.53 16.49
CA GLY A 210 -13.89 -19.98 16.36
C GLY A 210 -14.09 -21.41 15.83
N GLY A 211 -13.07 -22.28 15.90
CA GLY A 211 -13.09 -23.62 15.31
C GLY A 211 -12.67 -23.68 13.83
N GLU A 212 -12.34 -22.53 13.23
CA GLU A 212 -11.76 -22.44 11.89
C GLU A 212 -10.24 -22.33 11.98
N ALA A 213 -9.55 -23.05 11.09
CA ALA A 213 -8.12 -22.91 10.90
C ALA A 213 -7.84 -21.65 10.07
N MET A 214 -7.04 -20.75 10.62
CA MET A 214 -6.66 -19.48 10.04
C MET A 214 -5.19 -19.48 9.63
N ALA A 215 -4.88 -18.69 8.63
CA ALA A 215 -3.55 -18.52 8.05
C ALA A 215 -3.07 -17.08 8.20
N VAL A 216 -1.80 -16.90 8.53
CA VAL A 216 -1.23 -15.59 8.84
C VAL A 216 0.00 -15.33 7.98
N MET A 217 0.04 -14.12 7.43
CA MET A 217 1.08 -13.65 6.53
C MET A 217 1.63 -12.32 7.01
N SER A 218 2.94 -12.22 7.18
CA SER A 218 3.60 -10.99 7.64
C SER A 218 3.98 -10.07 6.48
N VAL A 219 4.35 -8.83 6.82
CA VAL A 219 5.01 -7.90 5.89
C VAL A 219 6.16 -8.63 5.18
N ALA A 220 6.25 -8.49 3.86
CA ALA A 220 7.30 -9.12 3.07
C ALA A 220 8.66 -8.52 3.41
N ASP A 221 9.72 -9.33 3.43
CA ASP A 221 11.09 -8.84 3.57
C ASP A 221 11.73 -8.57 2.19
N ASP A 222 12.56 -7.53 2.10
CA ASP A 222 13.49 -7.36 0.99
C ASP A 222 14.75 -8.20 1.28
N PRO A 223 15.03 -9.25 0.49
CA PRO A 223 16.10 -10.19 0.79
C PRO A 223 17.50 -9.62 0.53
N TRP A 224 17.61 -8.57 -0.31
CA TRP A 224 18.89 -7.90 -0.54
C TRP A 224 19.21 -6.93 0.59
N GLU A 225 18.22 -6.13 1.00
CA GLU A 225 18.40 -5.10 2.04
C GLU A 225 18.16 -5.62 3.46
N LYS A 226 17.69 -6.87 3.60
CA LYS A 226 17.40 -7.57 4.87
C LYS A 226 16.50 -6.76 5.80
N ARG A 227 15.48 -6.13 5.23
CA ARG A 227 14.54 -5.26 5.94
C ARG A 227 13.10 -5.50 5.48
N PRO A 228 12.10 -5.26 6.34
CA PRO A 228 10.70 -5.36 5.94
C PRO A 228 10.38 -4.32 4.86
N ARG A 229 9.52 -4.69 3.92
CA ARG A 229 8.99 -3.83 2.86
C ARG A 229 7.86 -2.96 3.40
N LEU A 230 8.31 -1.96 4.16
CA LEU A 230 7.51 -1.03 4.92
C LEU A 230 8.09 0.38 4.79
N GLN A 231 7.21 1.36 4.69
CA GLN A 231 7.56 2.78 4.78
C GLN A 231 6.57 3.50 5.69
N VAL A 232 7.08 4.34 6.59
CA VAL A 232 6.28 5.37 7.25
C VAL A 232 6.12 6.53 6.26
N LYS A 233 4.94 6.70 5.66
CA LYS A 233 4.70 7.73 4.63
C LYS A 233 4.36 9.09 5.20
N ASN A 234 3.58 9.11 6.26
CA ASN A 234 3.06 10.35 6.82
C ASN A 234 2.88 10.22 8.34
N PHE A 235 3.16 11.29 9.06
CA PHE A 235 2.87 11.41 10.49
C PHE A 235 2.08 12.69 10.74
N SER A 236 0.85 12.53 11.22
CA SER A 236 -0.06 13.62 11.60
C SER A 236 -0.19 14.74 10.56
N GLY A 237 -0.19 14.38 9.27
CA GLY A 237 -0.35 15.31 8.16
C GLY A 237 0.95 15.73 7.49
N THR A 238 2.11 15.38 8.08
CA THR A 238 3.44 15.69 7.52
C THR A 238 4.00 14.47 6.80
N ASP A 239 4.32 14.63 5.50
CA ASP A 239 4.97 13.59 4.72
C ASP A 239 6.40 13.34 5.18
N ILE A 240 6.75 12.07 5.38
CA ILE A 240 8.10 11.65 5.74
C ILE A 240 8.84 11.31 4.45
N LYS A 241 9.83 12.16 4.12
CA LYS A 241 10.68 11.99 2.95
C LYS A 241 11.98 11.30 3.35
N GLY A 242 12.52 10.45 2.47
CA GLY A 242 13.64 9.55 2.79
C GLY A 242 14.93 10.22 3.29
N ASN A 243 15.17 11.49 2.96
CA ASN A 243 16.38 12.21 3.37
C ASN A 243 16.16 13.14 4.58
N ALA A 244 14.92 13.35 5.02
CA ALA A 244 14.63 14.22 6.16
C ALA A 244 14.72 13.43 7.46
N PRO A 245 15.28 14.01 8.55
CA PRO A 245 15.23 13.36 9.85
C PRO A 245 13.76 13.11 10.22
N PRO A 246 13.41 11.88 10.66
CA PRO A 246 12.03 11.57 10.98
C PRO A 246 11.59 12.33 12.24
N PRO A 247 10.28 12.56 12.45
CA PRO A 247 9.78 13.15 13.68
C PRO A 247 10.23 12.35 14.92
N PRO A 248 10.42 12.98 16.09
CA PRO A 248 10.83 12.28 17.31
C PRO A 248 9.91 11.13 17.73
N SER A 249 8.65 11.16 17.29
CA SER A 249 7.67 10.10 17.54
C SER A 249 7.95 8.82 16.73
N VAL A 250 8.80 8.87 15.71
CA VAL A 250 9.22 7.73 14.88
C VAL A 250 10.54 7.19 15.43
N HIS A 251 10.45 6.14 16.23
CA HIS A 251 11.58 5.55 16.94
C HIS A 251 12.48 4.71 16.03
N ASP A 252 11.87 4.03 15.05
CA ASP A 252 12.59 3.30 14.01
C ASP A 252 11.75 3.33 12.73
N ALA A 253 12.18 4.14 11.75
CA ALA A 253 11.48 4.27 10.48
C ALA A 253 11.59 2.99 9.62
N SER A 254 12.67 2.22 9.75
CA SER A 254 12.90 0.99 8.97
C SER A 254 12.01 -0.16 9.42
N LYS A 255 11.66 -0.19 10.72
CA LYS A 255 10.70 -1.13 11.30
C LYS A 255 9.29 -0.53 11.48
N GLY A 256 9.13 0.77 11.21
CA GLY A 256 7.89 1.52 11.40
C GLY A 256 7.39 1.53 12.84
N ILE A 257 8.28 1.65 13.81
CA ILE A 257 7.95 1.79 15.24
C ILE A 257 7.64 3.25 15.52
N VAL A 258 6.36 3.54 15.76
CA VAL A 258 5.86 4.93 15.90
C VAL A 258 5.01 5.07 17.14
N SER A 259 5.31 6.08 17.95
CA SER A 259 4.46 6.49 19.07
C SER A 259 3.41 7.50 18.64
N LEU A 260 2.18 7.36 19.16
CA LEU A 260 1.06 8.25 18.87
C LEU A 260 0.49 8.79 20.19
N ASN A 261 0.53 10.11 20.36
CA ASN A 261 -0.30 10.81 21.35
C ASN A 261 -1.78 10.78 20.91
N PRO A 262 -2.74 11.01 21.82
CA PRO A 262 -4.13 11.19 21.44
C PRO A 262 -4.30 12.23 20.33
N GLY A 263 -5.07 11.87 19.31
CA GLY A 263 -5.30 12.67 18.11
C GLY A 263 -4.26 12.48 17.01
N GLU A 264 -3.09 11.94 17.30
CA GLU A 264 -2.06 11.67 16.30
C GLU A 264 -2.34 10.39 15.51
N TYR A 265 -1.82 10.38 14.29
CA TYR A 265 -1.94 9.24 13.39
C TYR A 265 -0.67 9.07 12.56
N VAL A 266 -0.49 7.85 12.06
CA VAL A 266 0.57 7.47 11.14
C VAL A 266 -0.04 6.78 9.93
N ILE A 267 0.55 6.98 8.75
CA ILE A 267 0.20 6.25 7.53
C ILE A 267 1.40 5.44 7.09
N TYR A 268 1.23 4.12 7.01
CA TYR A 268 2.22 3.19 6.50
C TYR A 268 1.90 2.83 5.04
N ARG A 269 2.94 2.64 4.23
CA ARG A 269 2.89 1.85 3.00
C ARG A 269 3.57 0.52 3.28
N THR A 270 2.87 -0.58 3.04
CA THR A 270 3.32 -1.94 3.39
C THR A 270 3.13 -2.87 2.20
N GLN A 271 4.07 -3.79 1.98
CA GLN A 271 3.94 -4.82 0.98
C GLN A 271 3.86 -6.22 1.59
N PHE A 272 2.96 -7.05 1.06
CA PHE A 272 2.74 -8.42 1.49
C PHE A 272 2.79 -9.36 0.29
N ARG A 273 3.42 -10.52 0.44
CA ARG A 273 3.56 -11.47 -0.66
C ARG A 273 2.32 -12.37 -0.79
N VAL A 274 1.32 -11.99 -1.56
CA VAL A 274 0.03 -12.71 -1.63
C VAL A 274 -0.35 -13.15 -3.05
N GLY A 275 0.36 -12.69 -4.06
CA GLY A 275 0.11 -13.12 -5.44
C GLY A 275 0.93 -14.33 -5.85
N ASP A 276 0.58 -14.87 -7.00
CA ASP A 276 1.35 -15.89 -7.72
C ASP A 276 1.51 -15.58 -9.21
N ASP A 277 1.05 -14.39 -9.66
CA ASP A 277 1.07 -13.95 -11.06
C ASP A 277 0.26 -14.87 -12.00
N ASP A 278 -0.64 -15.68 -11.44
CA ASP A 278 -1.50 -16.63 -12.15
C ASP A 278 -2.95 -16.54 -11.61
N ARG A 279 -3.19 -17.09 -10.42
CA ARG A 279 -4.52 -17.13 -9.78
C ARG A 279 -4.83 -15.89 -8.96
N ILE A 280 -3.78 -15.22 -8.50
CA ILE A 280 -3.82 -13.97 -7.75
C ILE A 280 -2.81 -13.04 -8.41
N ALA A 281 -3.30 -12.24 -9.36
CA ALA A 281 -2.49 -11.31 -10.14
C ALA A 281 -2.84 -9.85 -9.84
N THR A 282 -4.00 -9.60 -9.23
CA THR A 282 -4.51 -8.25 -8.94
C THR A 282 -4.73 -7.96 -7.45
N ASP A 283 -4.79 -6.68 -7.10
CA ASP A 283 -5.06 -6.19 -5.74
C ASP A 283 -6.38 -6.75 -5.18
N PHE A 284 -7.46 -6.75 -5.98
CA PHE A 284 -8.78 -7.19 -5.52
C PHE A 284 -8.93 -8.71 -5.45
N GLU A 285 -8.23 -9.46 -6.30
CA GLU A 285 -8.14 -10.92 -6.16
C GLU A 285 -7.41 -11.32 -4.87
N ALA A 286 -6.36 -10.59 -4.52
CA ALA A 286 -5.63 -10.79 -3.27
C ALA A 286 -6.51 -10.43 -2.07
N LEU A 287 -7.05 -9.21 -2.03
CA LEU A 287 -7.89 -8.72 -0.93
C LEU A 287 -9.16 -9.55 -0.73
N GLY A 288 -9.82 -9.98 -1.81
CA GLY A 288 -11.05 -10.78 -1.74
C GLY A 288 -10.88 -12.12 -1.03
N ARG A 289 -9.65 -12.66 -1.01
CA ARG A 289 -9.29 -13.93 -0.35
C ARG A 289 -8.83 -13.76 1.10
N LEU A 290 -8.65 -12.53 1.57
CA LEU A 290 -8.30 -12.24 2.96
C LEU A 290 -9.56 -12.13 3.82
N CYS A 291 -9.42 -12.46 5.10
CA CYS A 291 -10.42 -12.15 6.12
C CYS A 291 -10.22 -10.75 6.68
N GLY A 292 -8.96 -10.32 6.83
CA GLY A 292 -8.65 -9.02 7.40
C GLY A 292 -7.17 -8.83 7.68
N LEU A 293 -6.88 -7.82 8.50
CA LEU A 293 -5.55 -7.46 8.96
C LEU A 293 -5.53 -7.37 10.48
N SER A 294 -4.37 -7.68 11.06
CA SER A 294 -4.04 -7.39 12.45
C SER A 294 -2.95 -6.33 12.53
N ILE A 295 -3.23 -5.24 13.24
CA ILE A 295 -2.30 -4.13 13.46
C ILE A 295 -1.88 -4.13 14.94
N PRO A 296 -0.67 -4.61 15.26
CA PRO A 296 -0.19 -4.66 16.63
C PRO A 296 0.15 -3.27 17.17
N PHE A 297 -0.31 -3.02 18.39
CA PHE A 297 0.06 -1.85 19.16
C PHE A 297 0.18 -2.22 20.65
N LYS A 298 0.86 -1.37 21.42
CA LYS A 298 0.92 -1.44 22.88
C LYS A 298 0.59 -0.08 23.48
N LEU A 299 -0.08 -0.07 24.62
CA LEU A 299 -0.11 1.12 25.47
C LEU A 299 1.32 1.41 25.91
N TRP A 300 1.74 2.67 25.82
CA TRP A 300 3.13 3.03 26.05
C TRP A 300 3.26 3.86 27.31
N GLU A 301 3.78 3.21 28.34
CA GLU A 301 4.14 3.82 29.61
C GLU A 301 5.51 4.53 29.49
N GLN A 302 5.70 5.61 30.25
CA GLN A 302 6.96 6.34 30.24
C GLN A 302 8.12 5.43 30.65
N GLY A 303 9.18 5.40 29.82
CA GLY A 303 10.43 4.69 30.12
C GLY A 303 10.59 3.32 29.47
N SER A 304 9.54 2.75 28.86
CA SER A 304 9.69 1.49 28.11
C SER A 304 10.41 1.72 26.78
N ASP A 305 11.47 0.94 26.49
CA ASP A 305 12.21 0.99 25.22
C ASP A 305 11.37 0.41 24.06
N PRO A 306 11.00 1.23 23.05
CA PRO A 306 10.24 0.76 21.89
C PRO A 306 10.90 -0.39 21.11
N LEU A 307 12.24 -0.42 21.03
CA LEU A 307 12.98 -1.44 20.31
C LEU A 307 12.97 -2.78 21.06
N LEU A 308 13.09 -2.74 22.39
CA LEU A 308 12.96 -3.94 23.23
C LEU A 308 11.55 -4.54 23.10
N LEU A 309 10.51 -3.70 23.10
CA LEU A 309 9.13 -4.16 22.92
C LEU A 309 8.91 -4.80 21.55
N ASP A 310 9.46 -4.24 20.48
CA ASP A 310 9.45 -4.85 19.14
C ASP A 310 10.15 -6.22 19.15
N ASN A 311 11.33 -6.31 19.77
CA ASN A 311 12.09 -7.56 19.86
C ASN A 311 11.30 -8.64 20.61
N MET A 312 10.64 -8.30 21.71
CA MET A 312 9.78 -9.23 22.46
C MET A 312 8.59 -9.71 21.63
N LEU A 313 7.91 -8.81 20.91
CA LEU A 313 6.82 -9.19 20.00
C LEU A 313 7.31 -10.16 18.91
N SER A 314 8.49 -9.89 18.36
CA SER A 314 9.08 -10.67 17.25
C SER A 314 9.36 -12.13 17.59
N GLN A 315 9.60 -12.46 18.86
CA GLN A 315 9.97 -13.80 19.29
C GLN A 315 8.83 -14.82 19.16
N HIS A 316 7.58 -14.36 19.12
CA HIS A 316 6.41 -15.24 19.17
C HIS A 316 5.43 -15.03 18.01
N ILE A 317 5.51 -13.90 17.30
CA ILE A 317 4.53 -13.49 16.29
C ILE A 317 4.46 -14.43 15.06
N HIS A 318 5.42 -15.33 14.90
CA HIS A 318 5.49 -16.29 13.80
C HIS A 318 5.31 -17.75 14.25
N ASN A 319 5.00 -17.99 15.51
CA ASN A 319 4.85 -19.35 16.03
C ASN A 319 3.47 -19.91 15.64
N ASP A 320 3.40 -21.17 15.23
CA ASP A 320 2.12 -21.85 15.03
C ASP A 320 1.29 -21.82 16.33
N GLY A 321 -0.02 -21.62 16.17
CA GLY A 321 -0.97 -21.40 17.25
C GLY A 321 -1.02 -19.96 17.77
N HIS A 322 -0.09 -19.09 17.39
CA HIS A 322 -0.13 -17.68 17.80
C HIS A 322 -1.25 -16.93 17.06
N SER A 323 -2.26 -16.48 17.79
CA SER A 323 -3.26 -15.56 17.24
C SER A 323 -2.68 -14.15 17.14
N PRO A 324 -2.83 -13.47 15.98
CA PRO A 324 -2.46 -12.06 15.84
C PRO A 324 -3.07 -11.18 16.94
N GLN A 325 -2.29 -10.21 17.43
CA GLN A 325 -2.71 -9.27 18.48
C GLN A 325 -2.82 -7.85 17.92
N GLY A 326 -3.71 -7.05 18.53
CA GLY A 326 -3.89 -5.64 18.19
C GLY A 326 -5.29 -5.33 17.66
N ILE A 327 -5.36 -4.37 16.74
CA ILE A 327 -6.60 -4.00 16.03
C ILE A 327 -6.85 -5.04 14.95
N VAL A 328 -8.07 -5.58 14.89
CA VAL A 328 -8.52 -6.43 13.79
C VAL A 328 -9.34 -5.57 12.82
N ALA A 329 -8.90 -5.49 11.57
CA ALA A 329 -9.60 -4.78 10.50
C ALA A 329 -10.08 -5.80 9.47
N THR A 330 -11.39 -6.08 9.48
CA THR A 330 -12.03 -7.04 8.56
C THR A 330 -12.19 -6.44 7.18
N ILE A 331 -11.99 -7.25 6.13
CA ILE A 331 -12.21 -6.82 4.75
C ILE A 331 -13.71 -6.62 4.49
N ASP A 332 -14.08 -5.44 4.01
CA ASP A 332 -15.38 -5.11 3.44
C ASP A 332 -15.42 -5.56 1.98
N ARG A 333 -15.79 -6.82 1.77
CA ARG A 333 -15.85 -7.42 0.42
C ARG A 333 -16.89 -6.73 -0.48
N PRO A 334 -18.10 -6.37 -0.01
CA PRO A 334 -19.02 -5.57 -0.80
C PRO A 334 -18.40 -4.28 -1.34
N ALA A 335 -17.79 -3.46 -0.48
CA ALA A 335 -17.14 -2.22 -0.90
C ALA A 335 -15.96 -2.46 -1.86
N LEU A 336 -15.21 -3.55 -1.65
CA LEU A 336 -14.13 -3.96 -2.55
C LEU A 336 -14.66 -4.26 -3.96
N TYR A 337 -15.64 -5.13 -4.08
CA TYR A 337 -16.16 -5.54 -5.39
C TYR A 337 -16.95 -4.44 -6.08
N GLU A 338 -17.61 -3.54 -5.33
CA GLU A 338 -18.24 -2.35 -5.89
C GLU A 338 -17.21 -1.41 -6.53
N PHE A 339 -16.09 -1.15 -5.85
CA PHE A 339 -15.02 -0.30 -6.39
C PHE A 339 -14.39 -0.90 -7.66
N TYR A 340 -14.16 -2.21 -7.69
CA TYR A 340 -13.54 -2.90 -8.83
C TYR A 340 -14.53 -3.45 -9.87
N ALA A 341 -15.83 -3.10 -9.79
CA ALA A 341 -16.86 -3.63 -10.68
C ALA A 341 -16.53 -3.41 -12.16
N ASP A 342 -16.02 -2.23 -12.51
CA ASP A 342 -15.61 -1.91 -13.88
C ASP A 342 -14.52 -2.83 -14.42
N TYR A 343 -13.56 -3.21 -13.58
CA TYR A 343 -12.50 -4.14 -13.95
C TYR A 343 -13.09 -5.54 -14.17
N ILE A 344 -13.92 -5.98 -13.23
CA ILE A 344 -14.47 -7.34 -13.20
C ILE A 344 -15.44 -7.56 -14.37
N GLU A 345 -16.26 -6.57 -14.69
CA GLU A 345 -17.31 -6.68 -15.71
C GLU A 345 -16.80 -6.31 -17.11
N ARG A 346 -15.88 -5.36 -17.22
CA ARG A 346 -15.50 -4.72 -18.50
C ARG A 346 -14.00 -4.74 -18.79
N GLY A 347 -13.18 -5.19 -17.84
CA GLY A 347 -11.73 -5.34 -17.99
C GLY A 347 -10.92 -4.12 -17.55
N GLU A 348 -9.59 -4.29 -17.59
CA GLU A 348 -8.59 -3.35 -17.08
C GLU A 348 -8.72 -1.93 -17.65
N GLU A 349 -8.84 -1.78 -18.96
CA GLU A 349 -8.92 -0.44 -19.57
C GLU A 349 -10.18 0.32 -19.14
N ALA A 350 -11.32 -0.37 -18.96
CA ALA A 350 -12.57 0.26 -18.54
C ALA A 350 -12.47 0.79 -17.11
N PHE A 351 -11.85 0.03 -16.21
CA PHE A 351 -11.55 0.46 -14.85
C PHE A 351 -10.62 1.68 -14.85
N ILE A 352 -9.52 1.62 -15.60
CA ILE A 352 -8.55 2.72 -15.65
C ILE A 352 -9.20 3.99 -16.19
N GLU A 353 -10.03 3.87 -17.22
CA GLU A 353 -10.75 5.01 -17.79
C GLU A 353 -11.70 5.66 -16.78
N SER A 354 -12.48 4.86 -16.04
CA SER A 354 -13.47 5.37 -15.09
C SER A 354 -12.85 5.93 -13.81
N HIS A 355 -11.72 5.37 -13.35
CA HIS A 355 -11.09 5.75 -12.09
C HIS A 355 -9.98 6.80 -12.25
N PHE A 356 -9.27 6.79 -13.38
CA PHE A 356 -8.08 7.63 -13.61
C PHE A 356 -8.13 8.43 -14.92
N GLY A 357 -9.17 8.24 -15.73
CA GLY A 357 -9.37 8.96 -16.98
C GLY A 357 -8.63 8.38 -18.19
N LYS A 358 -9.04 8.86 -19.38
CA LYS A 358 -8.50 8.42 -20.68
C LYS A 358 -6.99 8.59 -20.83
N GLU A 359 -6.42 9.63 -20.25
CA GLU A 359 -4.98 9.89 -20.33
C GLU A 359 -4.16 8.73 -19.73
N ARG A 360 -4.69 8.08 -18.68
CA ARG A 360 -4.03 6.96 -18.02
C ARG A 360 -4.13 5.67 -18.84
N VAL A 361 -5.24 5.45 -19.52
CA VAL A 361 -5.40 4.35 -20.50
C VAL A 361 -4.37 4.48 -21.62
N GLU A 362 -4.21 5.68 -22.17
CA GLU A 362 -3.19 5.92 -23.21
C GLU A 362 -1.76 5.71 -22.68
N ALA A 363 -1.49 6.11 -21.44
CA ALA A 363 -0.20 5.90 -20.81
C ALA A 363 0.13 4.40 -20.68
N LEU A 364 -0.85 3.58 -20.26
CA LEU A 364 -0.73 2.13 -20.21
C LEU A 364 -0.42 1.54 -21.59
N ARG A 365 -1.21 1.89 -22.62
CA ARG A 365 -0.99 1.42 -23.99
C ARG A 365 0.41 1.79 -24.51
N ARG A 366 0.88 3.02 -24.25
CA ARG A 366 2.23 3.47 -24.60
C ARG A 366 3.32 2.66 -23.88
N GLN A 367 3.12 2.34 -22.60
CA GLN A 367 4.04 1.52 -21.82
C GLN A 367 4.10 0.09 -22.37
N SER A 368 2.96 -0.54 -22.64
CA SER A 368 2.89 -1.89 -23.23
C SER A 368 3.59 -1.97 -24.58
N GLN A 369 3.33 -1.02 -25.49
CA GLN A 369 4.00 -0.95 -26.79
C GLN A 369 5.53 -0.74 -26.65
N ARG A 370 5.96 0.03 -25.66
CA ARG A 370 7.39 0.24 -25.40
C ARG A 370 8.05 -1.05 -24.89
N MET A 371 7.40 -1.75 -23.96
CA MET A 371 7.90 -3.03 -23.43
C MET A 371 7.97 -4.09 -24.52
N GLU A 372 6.95 -4.18 -25.38
CA GLU A 372 6.93 -5.11 -26.51
C GLU A 372 8.10 -4.85 -27.47
N ARG A 373 8.31 -3.60 -27.88
CA ARG A 373 9.45 -3.23 -28.74
C ARG A 373 10.81 -3.53 -28.10
N MET A 374 10.92 -3.34 -26.78
CA MET A 374 12.14 -3.67 -26.04
C MET A 374 12.37 -5.18 -26.00
N GLY A 375 11.33 -5.96 -25.68
CA GLY A 375 11.37 -7.42 -25.67
C GLY A 375 11.79 -8.01 -27.02
N THR A 376 11.22 -7.52 -28.12
CA THR A 376 11.57 -7.97 -29.48
C THR A 376 13.04 -7.68 -29.83
N ARG A 377 13.58 -6.54 -29.40
CA ARG A 377 15.01 -6.21 -29.63
C ARG A 377 15.95 -7.09 -28.81
N THR A 378 15.59 -7.35 -27.54
CA THR A 378 16.33 -8.27 -26.68
C THR A 378 16.33 -9.67 -27.28
N MET A 379 15.18 -10.13 -27.79
CA MET A 379 15.04 -11.41 -28.50
C MET A 379 15.98 -11.54 -29.70
N GLN A 380 15.94 -10.58 -30.62
CA GLN A 380 16.81 -10.58 -31.80
C GLN A 380 18.30 -10.62 -31.44
N THR A 381 18.66 -10.07 -30.28
CA THR A 381 20.05 -10.09 -29.78
C THR A 381 20.42 -11.47 -29.26
N ILE A 382 19.53 -12.11 -28.49
CA ILE A 382 19.76 -13.42 -27.85
C ILE A 382 19.69 -14.58 -28.86
N GLU A 383 18.81 -14.50 -29.85
CA GLU A 383 18.81 -15.43 -31.00
C GLU A 383 20.15 -15.40 -31.74
N ARG A 384 20.78 -14.22 -31.84
CA ARG A 384 22.08 -14.07 -32.49
C ARG A 384 23.24 -14.61 -31.65
N THR A 385 23.09 -14.74 -30.34
CA THR A 385 24.12 -15.30 -29.44
C THR A 385 23.94 -16.80 -29.17
N GLY A 386 22.77 -17.37 -29.48
CA GLY A 386 22.48 -18.79 -29.28
C GLY A 386 22.13 -19.16 -27.82
N GLU A 387 21.84 -18.18 -26.97
CA GLU A 387 21.64 -18.37 -25.52
C GLU A 387 20.16 -18.44 -25.11
N ILE A 388 19.24 -18.69 -26.05
CA ILE A 388 17.80 -18.58 -25.81
C ILE A 388 17.28 -19.60 -24.77
N ASP A 389 17.84 -20.81 -24.74
CA ASP A 389 17.44 -21.84 -23.77
C ASP A 389 17.85 -21.47 -22.33
N LEU A 390 19.03 -20.87 -22.17
CA LEU A 390 19.50 -20.37 -20.87
C LEU A 390 18.63 -19.21 -20.37
N LEU A 391 18.20 -18.33 -21.27
CA LEU A 391 17.27 -17.25 -20.93
C LEU A 391 15.91 -17.80 -20.52
N ILE A 392 15.30 -18.72 -21.29
CA ILE A 392 14.00 -19.29 -20.96
C ILE A 392 14.05 -19.99 -19.59
N ALA A 393 15.10 -20.76 -19.32
CA ALA A 393 15.31 -21.39 -18.03
C ALA A 393 15.43 -20.36 -16.89
N GLY A 394 16.19 -19.29 -17.10
CA GLY A 394 16.36 -18.19 -16.14
C GLY A 394 15.07 -17.38 -15.89
N LEU A 395 14.26 -17.17 -16.92
CA LEU A 395 12.95 -16.51 -16.80
C LEU A 395 12.00 -17.37 -15.95
N ARG A 396 11.95 -18.69 -16.20
CA ARG A 396 11.15 -19.62 -15.39
C ARG A 396 11.63 -19.70 -13.94
N SER A 397 12.94 -19.81 -13.71
CA SER A 397 13.49 -19.85 -12.34
C SER A 397 13.25 -18.54 -11.59
N SER A 398 13.21 -17.41 -12.31
CA SER A 398 12.90 -16.08 -11.78
C SER A 398 11.40 -15.80 -11.63
N GLY A 399 10.55 -16.75 -12.02
CA GLY A 399 9.09 -16.68 -11.90
C GLY A 399 8.40 -15.79 -12.94
N LEU A 400 9.01 -15.60 -14.11
CA LEU A 400 8.47 -14.91 -15.28
C LEU A 400 7.93 -15.93 -16.30
N GLN A 401 6.89 -16.67 -15.92
CA GLN A 401 6.36 -17.76 -16.74
C GLN A 401 5.79 -17.26 -18.07
N ASP A 402 4.96 -16.20 -18.04
CA ASP A 402 4.40 -15.57 -19.23
C ASP A 402 5.49 -15.06 -20.20
N ALA A 403 6.57 -14.51 -19.65
CA ALA A 403 7.70 -14.10 -20.48
C ALA A 403 8.35 -15.34 -21.10
N ALA A 404 8.67 -16.37 -20.31
CA ALA A 404 9.25 -17.61 -20.84
C ALA A 404 8.40 -18.22 -21.95
N ASP A 405 7.08 -18.28 -21.78
CA ASP A 405 6.16 -18.88 -22.75
C ASP A 405 5.99 -18.01 -24.01
N ARG A 406 6.03 -16.67 -23.88
CA ARG A 406 6.13 -15.76 -25.03
C ARG A 406 7.43 -15.98 -25.81
N PHE A 407 8.55 -16.15 -25.11
CA PHE A 407 9.84 -16.41 -25.73
C PHE A 407 9.85 -17.78 -26.44
N GLU A 408 9.25 -18.82 -25.86
CA GLU A 408 9.05 -20.12 -26.51
C GLU A 408 8.14 -20.02 -27.75
N SER A 409 7.03 -19.28 -27.65
CA SER A 409 6.11 -19.06 -28.77
C SER A 409 6.75 -18.28 -29.93
N LEU A 410 7.58 -17.28 -29.63
CA LEU A 410 8.33 -16.54 -30.64
C LEU A 410 9.37 -17.43 -31.32
N ARG A 411 10.09 -18.27 -30.55
CA ARG A 411 11.01 -19.27 -31.11
C ARG A 411 10.31 -20.23 -32.07
N ALA A 412 9.12 -20.72 -31.69
CA ALA A 412 8.32 -21.61 -32.53
C ALA A 412 7.78 -20.94 -33.81
N ARG A 413 7.72 -19.61 -33.86
CA ARG A 413 7.36 -18.83 -35.06
C ARG A 413 8.54 -18.49 -35.96
N ALA A 414 9.76 -18.57 -35.43
CA ALA A 414 11.01 -18.26 -36.16
C ALA A 414 11.69 -19.51 -36.76
N ALA A 415 11.36 -20.70 -36.23
CA ALA A 415 11.68 -22.00 -36.82
C ALA A 415 10.66 -22.39 -37.88
#